data_AF-A0A2E5ZNF8-F1
#
_entry.id   AF-A0A2E5ZNF8-F1
#
_cell.length_a   1.000
_cell.length_b   1.000
_cell.length_c   1.000
_cell.angle_alpha   90.00
_cell.angle_beta   90.00
_cell.angle_gamma   90.00
#
_symmetry.space_group_name_H-M   'P 1'
#
loop_
_entity.id
_entity.type
_entity.pdbx_description
1 polymer ?
#
loop_
_entity_poly.entity_id
_entity_poly.type
_entity_poly.pdbx_seq_one_letter_code
_entity_poly.pdbx_strand_id
1 'polypeptide(L)'
;MRLLIAVLILFTTVAVITDTRASAGEWNDKPVMCGDEFEVFGLMGEKDEQLLFTGDIIIKVRDPDEANGLSNTPAILPLAVYVNLDTKTFTIVERHGDPYNTYCIIGFGQGFTFPDYGVIK
;
A
#
# COMPACT_ATOMS: atom_id res chain seq x y z
N MET A 1 27.82 38.01 27.17
CA MET A 1 26.60 37.97 26.34
C MET A 1 26.83 37.37 24.95
N ARG A 2 27.82 37.85 24.16
CA ARG A 2 28.13 37.29 22.83
C ARG A 2 28.48 35.80 22.82
N LEU A 3 29.25 35.32 23.81
CA LEU A 3 29.60 33.91 23.95
C LEU A 3 28.37 33.02 24.18
N LEU A 4 27.44 33.45 25.05
CA LEU A 4 26.21 32.71 25.34
C LEU A 4 25.29 32.63 24.12
N ILE A 5 25.23 33.70 23.32
CA ILE A 5 24.46 33.71 22.07
C ILE A 5 25.07 32.75 21.05
N ALA A 6 26.40 32.73 20.89
CA ALA A 6 27.07 31.80 19.98
C ALA A 6 26.88 30.33 20.38
N VAL A 7 26.92 30.04 21.68
CA VAL A 7 26.66 28.71 22.22
C VAL A 7 25.20 28.30 21.98
N LEU A 8 24.25 29.20 22.23
CA LEU A 8 22.83 28.93 21.97
C LEU A 8 22.59 28.63 20.48
N ILE A 9 23.17 29.44 19.58
CA ILE A 9 23.06 29.22 18.13
C ILE A 9 23.60 27.85 17.77
N LEU A 10 24.80 27.49 18.23
CA LEU A 10 25.42 26.19 17.96
C LEU A 10 24.55 25.02 18.42
N PHE A 11 23.99 25.07 19.63
CA PHE A 11 23.11 24.01 20.13
C PHE A 11 21.79 23.95 19.35
N THR A 12 21.23 25.10 18.94
CA THR A 12 20.03 25.12 18.11
C THR A 12 20.27 24.57 16.70
N THR A 13 21.40 24.86 16.05
CA THR A 13 21.72 24.26 14.74
C THR A 13 21.95 22.77 14.85
N VAL A 14 22.68 22.30 15.87
CA VAL A 14 22.89 20.87 16.08
C VAL A 14 21.56 20.15 16.34
N ALA A 15 20.66 20.73 17.15
CA ALA A 15 19.33 20.18 17.38
C ALA A 15 18.52 20.09 16.08
N VAL A 16 18.48 21.15 15.28
CA VAL A 16 17.74 21.16 14.00
C VAL A 16 18.30 20.16 12.98
N ILE A 17 19.62 20.00 12.90
CA ILE A 17 20.26 19.07 11.97
C ILE A 17 20.08 17.61 12.42
N THR A 18 20.04 17.35 13.73
CA THR A 18 19.93 15.98 14.27
C THR A 18 18.49 15.50 14.44
N ASP A 19 17.53 16.43 14.42
CA ASP A 19 16.08 16.13 14.45
C ASP A 19 15.52 15.76 13.07
N THR A 20 16.36 15.56 12.04
CA THR A 20 15.95 15.01 10.74
C THR A 20 15.63 13.51 10.81
N ARG A 21 15.20 12.99 11.97
CA ARG A 21 14.62 11.64 12.11
C ARG A 21 13.24 11.52 11.47
N ALA A 22 12.99 12.27 10.39
CA ALA A 22 12.11 11.84 9.33
C ALA A 22 12.78 10.68 8.56
N SER A 23 13.04 9.57 9.26
CA SER A 23 13.25 8.28 8.61
C SER A 23 11.88 7.88 8.08
N ALA A 24 11.48 8.50 6.96
CA ALA A 24 10.33 8.05 6.21
C ALA A 24 10.55 6.57 5.87
N GLY A 25 9.47 5.78 5.84
CA GLY A 25 9.56 4.40 5.38
C GLY A 25 10.21 4.35 4.00
N GLU A 26 11.10 3.37 3.80
CA GLU A 26 11.73 3.18 2.49
C GLU A 26 10.72 2.54 1.52
N TRP A 27 10.62 3.12 0.32
CA TRP A 27 9.85 2.52 -0.76
C TRP A 27 10.53 1.23 -1.19
N ASN A 28 9.78 0.13 -1.17
CA ASN A 28 10.22 -1.16 -1.64
C ASN A 28 9.37 -1.57 -2.84
N ASP A 29 10.02 -2.11 -3.86
CA ASP A 29 9.34 -2.68 -5.02
C ASP A 29 8.78 -4.06 -4.66
N LYS A 30 7.47 -4.21 -4.78
CA LYS A 30 6.78 -5.50 -4.74
C LYS A 30 6.23 -5.79 -6.13
N PRO A 31 6.46 -6.97 -6.71
CA PRO A 31 5.81 -7.34 -7.96
C PRO A 31 4.29 -7.42 -7.76
N VAL A 32 3.55 -6.88 -8.73
CA VAL A 32 2.10 -7.04 -8.86
C VAL A 32 1.83 -7.82 -10.14
N MET A 33 0.84 -8.72 -10.10
CA MET A 33 0.44 -9.50 -11.27
C MET A 33 -0.81 -8.87 -11.86
N CYS A 34 -0.69 -8.27 -13.04
CA CYS A 34 -1.80 -7.64 -13.74
C CYS A 34 -2.14 -8.39 -15.02
N GLY A 35 -3.42 -8.47 -15.34
CA GLY A 35 -3.94 -9.12 -16.54
C GLY A 35 -5.35 -8.65 -16.86
N ASP A 36 -5.95 -9.27 -17.87
CA ASP A 36 -7.38 -9.09 -18.11
C ASP A 36 -8.22 -9.83 -17.05
N GLU A 37 -9.53 -9.57 -17.07
CA GLU A 37 -10.47 -10.18 -16.11
C GLU A 37 -10.42 -11.71 -16.14
N PHE A 38 -10.41 -12.32 -17.32
CA PHE A 38 -10.47 -13.76 -17.46
C PHE A 38 -9.18 -14.42 -16.97
N GLU A 39 -8.03 -13.82 -17.25
CA GLU A 39 -6.74 -14.30 -16.77
C GLU A 39 -6.67 -14.23 -15.23
N VAL A 40 -6.96 -13.06 -14.66
CA VAL A 40 -6.83 -12.83 -13.21
C VAL A 40 -7.81 -13.68 -12.42
N PHE A 41 -9.09 -13.66 -12.78
CA PHE A 41 -10.10 -14.45 -12.07
C PHE A 41 -10.01 -15.94 -12.40
N GLY A 42 -9.48 -16.32 -13.56
CA GLY A 42 -9.13 -17.70 -13.90
C GLY A 42 -8.08 -18.28 -12.96
N LEU A 43 -7.01 -17.53 -12.67
CA LEU A 43 -5.98 -17.92 -11.70
C LEU A 43 -6.51 -18.03 -10.26
N MET A 44 -7.55 -17.28 -9.93
CA MET A 44 -8.19 -17.32 -8.61
C MET A 44 -9.20 -18.46 -8.48
N GLY A 45 -9.72 -19.01 -9.58
CA GLY A 45 -10.80 -19.98 -9.59
C GLY A 45 -10.51 -21.28 -8.82
N GLU A 46 -9.23 -21.65 -8.67
CA GLU A 46 -8.83 -22.86 -7.92
C GLU A 46 -8.85 -22.68 -6.40
N LYS A 47 -8.94 -21.43 -5.91
CA LYS A 47 -8.83 -21.12 -4.47
C LYS A 47 -10.17 -21.14 -3.73
N ASP A 48 -11.28 -21.19 -4.47
CA ASP A 48 -12.65 -21.10 -3.94
C ASP A 48 -12.82 -19.93 -2.94
N GLU A 49 -12.17 -18.81 -3.24
CA GLU A 49 -12.23 -17.59 -2.44
C GLU A 49 -13.44 -16.75 -2.85
N GLN A 50 -14.22 -16.31 -1.86
CA GLN A 50 -15.41 -15.50 -2.08
C GLN A 50 -15.15 -14.05 -1.67
N LEU A 51 -15.82 -13.11 -2.33
CA LEU A 51 -15.69 -11.69 -2.03
C LEU A 51 -16.07 -11.41 -0.57
N LEU A 52 -15.11 -10.92 0.22
CA LEU A 52 -15.32 -10.54 1.61
C LEU A 52 -15.60 -9.05 1.75
N PHE A 53 -14.80 -8.19 1.10
CA PHE A 53 -15.00 -6.75 1.14
C PHE A 53 -14.51 -6.06 -0.13
N THR A 54 -15.04 -4.87 -0.36
CA THR A 54 -14.61 -3.95 -1.40
C THR A 54 -14.38 -2.56 -0.82
N GLY A 55 -13.68 -1.71 -1.56
CA GLY A 55 -13.49 -0.30 -1.23
C GLY A 55 -12.66 0.40 -2.30
N ASP A 56 -12.31 1.65 -2.03
CA ASP A 56 -11.36 2.40 -2.85
C ASP A 56 -10.04 2.52 -2.10
N ILE A 57 -8.94 2.16 -2.76
CA ILE A 57 -7.58 2.34 -2.27
C ILE A 57 -6.99 3.61 -2.86
N ILE A 58 -6.32 4.40 -2.01
CA ILE A 58 -5.50 5.54 -2.42
C ILE A 58 -4.04 5.10 -2.45
N ILE A 59 -3.44 5.00 -3.64
CA ILE A 59 -2.10 4.41 -3.84
C ILE A 59 -1.22 5.24 -4.76
N LYS A 60 0.09 5.24 -4.50
CA LYS A 60 1.09 5.82 -5.39
C LYS A 60 1.34 4.89 -6.57
N VAL A 61 1.29 5.44 -7.78
CA VAL A 61 1.56 4.72 -9.03
C VAL A 61 2.86 5.22 -9.67
N ARG A 62 3.42 4.45 -10.59
CA ARG A 62 4.63 4.86 -11.32
C ARG A 62 4.32 6.02 -12.26
N ASP A 63 5.23 6.98 -12.30
CA ASP A 63 5.16 8.16 -13.15
C ASP A 63 6.56 8.45 -13.69
N PRO A 64 6.82 8.23 -14.99
CA PRO A 64 8.14 8.42 -15.57
C PRO A 64 8.59 9.88 -15.59
N ASP A 65 7.66 10.83 -15.42
CA ASP A 65 7.95 12.26 -15.44
C ASP A 65 8.43 12.78 -14.07
N GLU A 66 8.32 11.96 -13.01
CA GLU A 66 8.73 12.31 -11.64
C GLU A 66 10.15 11.81 -11.33
N ALA A 67 10.92 12.61 -10.58
CA ALA A 67 12.34 12.33 -10.32
C ALA A 67 12.61 11.03 -9.55
N ASN A 68 11.66 10.58 -8.74
CA ASN A 68 11.71 9.30 -8.02
C ASN A 68 10.92 8.18 -8.72
N GLY A 69 10.36 8.44 -9.90
CA GLY A 69 9.55 7.50 -10.67
C GLY A 69 8.16 7.22 -10.10
N LEU A 70 7.70 7.97 -9.09
CA LEU A 70 6.40 7.80 -8.43
C LEU A 70 5.58 9.08 -8.54
N SER A 71 4.32 8.97 -8.94
CA SER A 71 3.45 10.14 -9.13
C SER A 71 3.30 10.94 -7.84
N ASN A 72 3.37 12.28 -7.91
CA ASN A 72 3.05 13.13 -6.75
C ASN A 72 1.58 13.04 -6.34
N THR A 73 0.68 12.77 -7.29
CA THR A 73 -0.75 12.59 -7.03
C THR A 73 -1.07 11.10 -6.96
N PRO A 74 -1.57 10.57 -5.82
CA PRO A 74 -1.97 9.17 -5.75
C PRO A 74 -3.22 8.90 -6.61
N ALA A 75 -3.30 7.68 -7.13
CA ALA A 75 -4.49 7.17 -7.81
C ALA A 75 -5.51 6.66 -6.78
N ILE A 76 -6.80 6.75 -7.14
CA ILE A 76 -7.90 6.11 -6.42
C ILE A 76 -8.35 4.93 -7.27
N LEU A 77 -8.18 3.72 -6.76
CA LEU A 77 -8.46 2.48 -7.49
C LEU A 77 -9.48 1.63 -6.71
N PRO A 78 -10.43 0.97 -7.40
CA PRO A 78 -11.27 -0.03 -6.77
C PRO A 78 -10.44 -1.21 -6.25
N LEU A 79 -10.73 -1.65 -5.03
CA LEU A 79 -10.13 -2.77 -4.32
C LEU A 79 -11.21 -3.82 -4.02
N ALA A 80 -10.85 -5.09 -4.12
CA ALA A 80 -11.63 -6.22 -3.68
C ALA A 80 -10.75 -7.23 -2.94
N VAL A 81 -11.27 -7.81 -1.86
CA VAL A 81 -10.59 -8.88 -1.12
C VAL A 81 -11.47 -10.10 -1.09
N TYR A 82 -10.90 -11.21 -1.55
CA TYR A 82 -11.51 -12.51 -1.64
C TYR A 82 -10.90 -13.41 -0.57
N VAL A 83 -11.72 -14.22 0.08
CA VAL A 83 -11.32 -15.09 1.18
C VAL A 83 -12.01 -16.43 1.09
N ASN A 84 -11.28 -17.49 1.40
CA ASN A 84 -11.82 -18.80 1.70
C ASN A 84 -11.58 -19.07 3.21
N LEU A 85 -12.65 -19.22 3.99
CA LEU A 85 -12.55 -19.39 5.44
C LEU A 85 -12.16 -20.82 5.85
N ASP A 86 -12.41 -21.81 4.99
CA ASP A 86 -12.08 -23.22 5.24
C ASP A 86 -10.59 -23.47 5.04
N THR A 87 -10.04 -23.02 3.91
CA THR A 87 -8.60 -23.10 3.59
C THR A 87 -7.80 -21.97 4.22
N LYS A 88 -8.49 -20.94 4.72
CA LYS A 88 -7.92 -19.71 5.28
C LYS A 88 -7.04 -18.95 4.29
N THR A 89 -7.32 -19.02 2.99
CA THR A 89 -6.59 -18.26 1.97
C THR A 89 -7.29 -16.95 1.67
N PHE A 90 -6.53 -15.99 1.14
CA PHE A 90 -7.09 -14.73 0.67
C PHE A 90 -6.31 -14.19 -0.53
N THR A 91 -7.00 -13.41 -1.35
CA THR A 91 -6.43 -12.66 -2.49
C THR A 91 -6.97 -11.23 -2.48
N ILE A 92 -6.08 -10.27 -2.74
CA ILE A 92 -6.36 -8.84 -2.81
C ILE A 92 -6.17 -8.40 -4.25
N VAL A 93 -7.23 -7.86 -4.84
CA VAL A 93 -7.27 -7.43 -6.24
C VAL A 93 -7.59 -5.94 -6.29
N GLU A 94 -6.84 -5.18 -7.09
CA GLU A 94 -7.21 -3.83 -7.49
C GLU A 94 -7.56 -3.78 -8.98
N ARG A 95 -8.34 -2.79 -9.40
CA ARG A 95 -8.68 -2.56 -10.81
C ARG A 95 -8.17 -1.21 -11.28
N HIS A 96 -7.42 -1.19 -12.39
CA HIS A 96 -7.11 0.03 -13.12
C HIS A 96 -8.16 0.22 -14.21
N GLY A 97 -8.91 1.32 -14.14
CA GLY A 97 -9.93 1.68 -15.13
C GLY A 97 -9.33 2.18 -16.45
N ASP A 98 -10.10 2.97 -17.20
CA ASP A 98 -9.62 3.56 -18.44
C ASP A 98 -8.35 4.43 -18.22
N PRO A 99 -7.33 4.32 -19.08
CA PRO A 99 -7.31 3.55 -20.33
C PRO A 99 -6.81 2.09 -20.18
N TYR A 100 -6.37 1.67 -18.99
CA TYR A 100 -5.65 0.41 -18.80
C TYR A 100 -6.56 -0.83 -18.77
N ASN A 101 -7.75 -0.70 -18.19
CA ASN A 101 -8.76 -1.77 -18.09
C ASN A 101 -8.18 -3.13 -17.67
N THR A 102 -7.39 -3.14 -16.60
CA THR A 102 -6.69 -4.34 -16.09
C THR A 102 -7.02 -4.58 -14.62
N TYR A 103 -6.98 -5.85 -14.23
CA TYR A 103 -7.07 -6.27 -12.84
C TYR A 103 -5.68 -6.68 -12.36
N CYS A 104 -5.34 -6.34 -11.13
CA CYS A 104 -4.03 -6.61 -10.56
C CYS A 104 -4.16 -7.31 -9.21
N ILE A 105 -3.56 -8.50 -9.07
CA ILE A 105 -3.36 -9.16 -7.78
C ILE A 105 -2.20 -8.46 -7.08
N ILE A 106 -2.51 -7.71 -6.03
CA ILE A 106 -1.53 -6.96 -5.24
C ILE A 106 -1.09 -7.71 -3.98
N GLY A 107 -1.75 -8.82 -3.67
CA GLY A 107 -1.35 -9.72 -2.60
C GLY A 107 -2.21 -10.95 -2.52
N PHE A 108 -1.64 -12.04 -2.04
CA PHE A 108 -2.37 -13.25 -1.67
C PHE A 108 -1.67 -13.89 -0.48
N GLY A 109 -2.39 -14.71 0.27
CA GLY A 109 -1.84 -15.32 1.47
C GLY A 109 -2.68 -16.46 2.03
N GLN A 110 -2.28 -16.88 3.23
CA GLN A 110 -2.84 -18.02 3.95
C GLN A 110 -2.91 -17.71 5.45
N GLY A 111 -3.70 -18.50 6.18
CA GLY A 111 -3.89 -18.29 7.62
C GLY A 111 -4.80 -17.12 7.96
N PHE A 112 -5.74 -16.76 7.07
CA PHE A 112 -6.75 -15.76 7.34
C PHE A 112 -7.53 -16.06 8.63
N THR A 113 -7.62 -15.06 9.50
CA THR A 113 -8.46 -15.10 10.70
C THR A 113 -9.15 -13.75 10.87
N PHE A 114 -10.42 -13.76 11.24
CA PHE A 114 -11.05 -12.54 11.72
C PHE A 114 -10.39 -12.11 13.03
N PRO A 115 -10.17 -10.80 13.23
CA PRO A 115 -9.72 -10.30 14.52
C PRO A 115 -10.79 -10.58 15.58
N ASP A 116 -10.37 -10.98 16.77
CA ASP A 116 -11.25 -10.99 17.93
C ASP A 116 -11.35 -9.56 18.46
N TYR A 117 -12.39 -8.85 18.00
CA TYR A 117 -12.67 -7.49 18.42
C TYR A 117 -13.40 -7.43 19.79
N GLY A 118 -13.65 -8.58 20.45
CA GLY A 118 -14.51 -8.63 21.63
C GLY A 118 -15.93 -8.13 21.35
N VAL A 119 -16.58 -7.54 22.36
CA VAL A 119 -17.88 -6.88 22.20
C VAL A 119 -17.68 -5.54 21.49
N ILE A 120 -17.79 -5.53 20.17
CA ILE A 120 -17.95 -4.29 19.42
C ILE A 120 -19.28 -3.66 19.87
N LYS A 121 -19.21 -2.47 20.47
CA LYS A 121 -20.39 -1.67 20.80
C LYS A 121 -20.94 -0.97 19.57
#